data_AF-A0A497A9E5-F1
#
_entry.id   AF-A0A497A9E5-F1
#
_cell.length_a   1.000
_cell.length_b   1.000
_cell.length_c   1.000
_cell.angle_alpha   90.00
_cell.angle_beta   90.00
_cell.angle_gamma   90.00
#
_symmetry.space_group_name_H-M   'P 1'
#
loop_
_entity.id
_entity.type
_entity.pdbx_description
1 polymer ?
#
loop_
_entity_poly.entity_id
_entity_poly.type
_entity_poly.pdbx_seq_one_letter_code
_entity_poly.pdbx_strand_id
1 'polypeptide(L)'
;MSHESPETFADQVRAIPGGEHLEMCYSCGTCVSKCLIQQKVEPEYNPRRLLRMVMMGLREEAFRSPTTWLCSACDLCYPACPQQIHISGVIGAVKQLAIEAGYESPLETVSVDETLCSGCGICVMACPYEALHLVEKEIEGEMDLVSEVDANKCLGCGICVAACPLGAISRPGISNQEVVAQIEVPTDGAPRLITFVCDWCLRADDDVSLLESYPDNVRVIHIPCSGRIDPQMALLALRSGIDGVLVCGCAPGECHYKRGTYVSSCKISLLNRMFDQMNVGDGRVRFVQIGTQDRGCIRTEVDAMLEYLAAWKEAQ
;
A
#
# COMPACT_ATOMS: atom_id res chain seq x y z
N MET A 1 16.44 -30.97 -40.40
CA MET A 1 15.49 -31.27 -39.31
C MET A 1 15.94 -30.43 -38.13
N SER A 2 15.29 -29.29 -37.90
CA SER A 2 15.56 -28.44 -36.75
C SER A 2 15.21 -29.21 -35.48
N HIS A 3 16.21 -29.58 -34.70
CA HIS A 3 16.00 -30.00 -33.31
C HIS A 3 15.62 -28.74 -32.52
N GLU A 4 14.33 -28.43 -32.43
CA GLU A 4 13.83 -27.51 -31.41
C GLU A 4 13.98 -28.23 -30.06
N SER A 5 14.96 -27.80 -29.28
CA SER A 5 15.08 -28.17 -27.87
C SER A 5 13.78 -27.80 -27.15
N PRO A 6 13.29 -28.63 -26.22
CA PRO A 6 12.09 -28.29 -25.46
C PRO A 6 12.30 -26.95 -24.73
N GLU A 7 11.31 -26.06 -24.85
CA GLU A 7 11.31 -24.74 -24.23
C GLU A 7 11.52 -24.86 -22.71
N THR A 8 12.55 -24.19 -22.19
CA THR A 8 12.87 -24.24 -20.77
C THR A 8 11.98 -23.30 -19.96
N PHE A 9 11.92 -23.49 -18.63
CA PHE A 9 11.18 -22.56 -17.76
C PHE A 9 11.69 -21.11 -17.88
N ALA A 10 13.00 -20.91 -18.06
CA ALA A 10 13.58 -19.59 -18.27
C ALA A 10 13.15 -18.98 -19.61
N ASP A 11 13.00 -19.78 -20.67
CA ASP A 11 12.50 -19.31 -21.97
C ASP A 11 11.07 -18.78 -21.85
N GLN A 12 10.20 -19.53 -21.14
CA GLN A 12 8.81 -19.13 -20.91
C GLN A 12 8.71 -17.82 -20.13
N VAL A 13 9.52 -17.64 -19.09
CA VAL A 13 9.55 -16.38 -18.33
C VAL A 13 10.02 -15.23 -19.21
N ARG A 14 11.05 -15.43 -20.05
CA ARG A 14 11.54 -14.39 -20.98
C ARG A 14 10.55 -14.04 -22.08
N ALA A 15 9.65 -14.96 -22.43
CA ALA A 15 8.61 -14.73 -23.44
C ALA A 15 7.46 -13.84 -22.94
N ILE A 16 7.29 -13.69 -21.61
CA ILE A 16 6.27 -12.83 -21.02
C ILE A 16 6.81 -11.39 -20.89
N PRO A 17 6.00 -10.36 -21.24
CA PRO A 17 6.41 -8.96 -21.10
C PRO A 17 6.92 -8.62 -19.69
N GLY A 18 8.11 -8.01 -19.63
CA GLY A 18 8.81 -7.68 -18.37
C GLY A 18 9.77 -8.77 -17.88
N GLY A 19 9.74 -9.97 -18.46
CA GLY A 19 10.63 -11.09 -18.13
C GLY A 19 11.93 -11.16 -18.94
N GLU A 20 12.09 -10.31 -19.95
CA GLU A 20 13.10 -10.41 -21.02
C GLU A 20 14.54 -10.39 -20.45
N HIS A 21 14.75 -9.66 -19.36
CA HIS A 21 16.06 -9.43 -18.76
C HIS A 21 16.44 -10.45 -17.67
N LEU A 22 15.71 -11.55 -17.52
CA LEU A 22 15.95 -12.60 -16.50
C LEU A 22 17.44 -13.01 -16.39
N GLU A 23 18.07 -13.32 -17.52
CA GLU A 23 19.42 -13.89 -17.58
C GLU A 23 20.54 -12.87 -17.34
N MET A 24 20.23 -11.58 -17.36
CA MET A 24 21.21 -10.54 -17.01
C MET A 24 21.55 -10.55 -15.51
N CYS A 25 20.77 -11.25 -14.68
CA CYS A 25 20.94 -11.26 -13.23
C CYS A 25 22.18 -12.06 -12.79
N TYR A 26 23.28 -11.36 -12.56
CA TYR A 26 24.49 -11.96 -11.96
C TYR A 26 24.41 -12.11 -10.43
N SER A 27 23.26 -11.83 -9.81
CA SER A 27 22.98 -12.11 -8.39
C SER A 27 23.73 -11.24 -7.36
N CYS A 28 23.88 -9.93 -7.62
CA CYS A 28 24.53 -8.99 -6.67
C CYS A 28 23.78 -8.81 -5.33
N GLY A 29 22.46 -9.00 -5.28
CA GLY A 29 21.66 -8.89 -4.06
C GLY A 29 21.13 -7.49 -3.72
N THR A 30 21.38 -6.45 -4.52
CA THR A 30 20.89 -5.09 -4.22
C THR A 30 19.36 -4.98 -4.15
N CYS A 31 18.64 -5.79 -4.94
CA CYS A 31 17.19 -5.85 -4.87
C CYS A 31 16.67 -6.34 -3.51
N VAL A 32 17.43 -7.23 -2.85
CA VAL A 32 17.11 -7.74 -1.51
C VAL A 32 17.34 -6.64 -0.48
N SER A 33 18.49 -5.96 -0.53
CA SER A 33 18.83 -4.91 0.45
C SER A 33 17.95 -3.66 0.38
N LYS A 34 17.35 -3.37 -0.78
CA LYS A 34 16.44 -2.22 -0.95
C LYS A 34 14.98 -2.53 -0.62
N CYS A 35 14.60 -3.80 -0.61
CA CYS A 35 13.22 -4.21 -0.40
C CYS A 35 12.87 -4.29 1.09
N LEU A 36 11.73 -3.73 1.46
CA LEU A 36 11.25 -3.77 2.86
C LEU A 36 10.52 -5.06 3.21
N ILE A 37 10.05 -5.83 2.22
CA ILE A 37 9.28 -7.06 2.48
C ILE A 37 10.10 -8.04 3.31
N GLN A 38 11.40 -8.18 3.01
CA GLN A 38 12.26 -9.11 3.75
C GLN A 38 12.39 -8.74 5.23
N GLN A 39 12.44 -7.44 5.53
CA GLN A 39 12.64 -6.94 6.88
C GLN A 39 11.32 -6.90 7.68
N LYS A 40 10.21 -6.57 7.01
CA LYS A 40 8.94 -6.26 7.67
C LYS A 40 7.90 -7.38 7.65
N VAL A 41 7.96 -8.28 6.67
CA VAL A 41 6.86 -9.22 6.41
C VAL A 41 7.35 -10.66 6.32
N GLU A 42 8.35 -10.93 5.49
CA GLU A 42 8.75 -12.30 5.16
C GLU A 42 10.28 -12.42 5.04
N PRO A 43 10.98 -12.91 6.09
CA PRO A 43 12.44 -13.04 6.11
C PRO A 43 13.04 -13.83 4.94
N GLU A 44 12.30 -14.79 4.37
CA GLU A 44 12.74 -15.58 3.23
C GLU A 44 12.55 -14.89 1.86
N TYR A 45 11.89 -13.73 1.82
CA TYR A 45 11.66 -12.97 0.59
C TYR A 45 13.00 -12.61 -0.07
N ASN A 46 13.23 -13.14 -1.27
CA ASN A 46 14.53 -13.02 -1.93
C ASN A 46 14.40 -13.11 -3.46
N PRO A 47 14.25 -11.96 -4.16
CA PRO A 47 14.17 -11.92 -5.62
C PRO A 47 15.35 -12.60 -6.33
N ARG A 48 16.57 -12.48 -5.78
CA ARG A 48 17.76 -13.12 -6.32
C ARG A 48 17.64 -14.65 -6.31
N ARG A 49 17.11 -15.23 -5.22
CA ARG A 49 16.86 -16.68 -5.11
C ARG A 49 15.80 -17.11 -6.13
N LEU A 50 14.72 -16.35 -6.27
CA LEU A 50 13.66 -16.65 -7.24
C LEU A 50 14.18 -16.67 -8.69
N LEU A 51 14.90 -15.63 -9.11
CA LEU A 51 15.47 -15.58 -10.47
C LEU A 51 16.42 -16.75 -10.74
N ARG A 52 17.17 -17.21 -9.71
CA ARG A 52 18.02 -18.40 -9.82
C ARG A 52 17.22 -19.70 -9.94
N MET A 53 16.12 -19.84 -9.19
CA MET A 53 15.21 -20.99 -9.32
C MET A 53 14.65 -21.10 -10.75
N VAL A 54 14.27 -19.97 -11.34
CA VAL A 54 13.80 -19.91 -12.74
C VAL A 54 14.89 -20.38 -13.71
N MET A 55 16.10 -19.81 -13.61
CA MET A 55 17.24 -20.21 -14.48
C MET A 55 17.65 -21.68 -14.31
N MET A 56 17.37 -22.29 -13.16
CA MET A 56 17.66 -23.70 -12.87
C MET A 56 16.52 -24.65 -13.25
N GLY A 57 15.38 -24.14 -13.74
CA GLY A 57 14.22 -24.96 -14.09
C GLY A 57 13.41 -25.46 -12.88
N LEU A 58 13.61 -24.89 -11.69
CA LEU A 58 12.92 -25.25 -10.45
C LEU A 58 11.53 -24.59 -10.39
N ARG A 59 10.60 -25.09 -11.20
CA ARG A 59 9.29 -24.46 -11.44
C ARG A 59 8.39 -24.47 -10.20
N GLU A 60 8.20 -25.62 -9.56
CA GLU A 60 7.30 -25.74 -8.41
C GLU A 60 7.79 -24.90 -7.23
N GLU A 61 9.10 -24.89 -6.99
CA GLU A 61 9.74 -24.12 -5.94
C GLU A 61 9.62 -22.62 -6.19
N ALA A 62 9.77 -22.20 -7.45
CA ALA A 62 9.53 -20.81 -7.83
C ALA A 62 8.08 -20.39 -7.59
N PHE A 63 7.11 -21.22 -7.99
CA PHE A 63 5.68 -20.92 -7.83
C PHE A 63 5.24 -20.89 -6.37
N ARG A 64 5.76 -21.78 -5.53
CA ARG A 64 5.47 -21.79 -4.08
C ARG A 64 6.24 -20.71 -3.30
N SER A 65 7.25 -20.08 -3.90
CA SER A 65 8.06 -19.08 -3.21
C SER A 65 7.21 -17.87 -2.80
N PRO A 66 7.29 -17.40 -1.55
CA PRO A 66 6.59 -16.17 -1.14
C PRO A 66 7.04 -14.95 -1.95
N THR A 67 8.25 -14.99 -2.52
CA THR A 67 8.78 -13.92 -3.39
C THR A 67 7.92 -13.70 -4.63
N THR A 68 7.32 -14.77 -5.17
CA THR A 68 6.43 -14.71 -6.35
C THR A 68 5.17 -13.92 -6.06
N TRP A 69 4.67 -13.98 -4.83
CA TRP A 69 3.37 -13.44 -4.46
C TRP A 69 3.45 -12.06 -3.80
N LEU A 70 4.47 -11.83 -2.96
CA LEU A 70 4.58 -10.62 -2.15
C LEU A 70 5.10 -9.39 -2.91
N CYS A 71 5.71 -9.56 -4.08
CA CYS A 71 6.29 -8.44 -4.81
C CYS A 71 5.22 -7.40 -5.20
N SER A 72 5.39 -6.17 -4.73
CA SER A 72 4.41 -5.11 -4.97
C SER A 72 4.58 -4.34 -6.27
N ALA A 73 5.61 -4.66 -7.05
CA ALA A 73 6.02 -3.93 -8.24
C ALA A 73 6.17 -2.41 -8.01
N CYS A 74 6.74 -2.02 -6.87
CA CYS A 74 7.09 -0.63 -6.57
C CYS A 74 8.37 -0.13 -7.23
N ASP A 75 9.17 -1.03 -7.80
CA ASP A 75 10.43 -0.73 -8.51
C ASP A 75 11.50 0.05 -7.76
N LEU A 76 11.40 0.16 -6.44
CA LEU A 76 12.48 0.69 -5.59
C LEU A 76 13.82 -0.05 -5.78
N CYS A 77 13.79 -1.31 -6.21
CA CYS A 77 14.98 -2.09 -6.52
C CYS A 77 15.60 -1.78 -7.88
N TYR A 78 14.85 -1.21 -8.82
CA TYR A 78 15.29 -1.01 -10.21
C TYR A 78 16.45 -0.01 -10.32
N PRO A 79 16.38 1.21 -9.75
CA PRO A 79 17.49 2.17 -9.80
C PRO A 79 18.77 1.66 -9.13
N ALA A 80 18.63 0.71 -8.19
CA ALA A 80 19.74 0.11 -7.47
C ALA A 80 20.33 -1.12 -8.19
N CYS A 81 19.68 -1.61 -9.25
CA CYS A 81 20.14 -2.76 -10.00
C CYS A 81 21.28 -2.36 -10.95
N PRO A 82 22.50 -2.91 -10.80
CA PRO A 82 23.64 -2.59 -11.66
C PRO A 82 23.46 -3.08 -13.11
N GLN A 83 22.49 -3.94 -13.36
CA GLN A 83 22.12 -4.45 -14.68
C GLN A 83 20.82 -3.84 -15.20
N GLN A 84 20.20 -2.92 -14.44
CA GLN A 84 18.92 -2.30 -14.79
C GLN A 84 17.84 -3.34 -15.17
N ILE A 85 17.75 -4.39 -14.37
CA ILE A 85 16.71 -5.41 -14.55
C ILE A 85 15.46 -4.93 -13.81
N HIS A 86 14.33 -4.87 -14.51
CA HIS A 86 13.01 -4.74 -13.89
C HIS A 86 12.66 -6.05 -13.17
N ILE A 87 13.22 -6.25 -11.98
CA ILE A 87 13.03 -7.46 -11.17
C ILE A 87 11.54 -7.72 -10.91
N SER A 88 10.76 -6.66 -10.70
CA SER A 88 9.29 -6.76 -10.56
C SER A 88 8.61 -7.36 -11.78
N GLY A 89 9.07 -7.02 -13.00
CA GLY A 89 8.57 -7.57 -14.25
C GLY A 89 8.86 -9.06 -14.37
N VAL A 90 10.09 -9.47 -14.04
CA VAL A 90 10.48 -10.89 -14.03
C VAL A 90 9.66 -11.67 -13.00
N ILE A 91 9.46 -11.12 -11.80
CA ILE A 91 8.59 -11.74 -10.79
C ILE A 91 7.14 -11.81 -11.28
N GLY A 92 6.65 -10.75 -11.93
CA GLY A 92 5.32 -10.71 -12.53
C GLY A 92 5.10 -11.81 -13.58
N ALA A 93 6.11 -12.05 -14.43
CA ALA A 93 6.10 -13.15 -15.39
C ALA A 93 6.05 -14.52 -14.71
N VAL A 94 6.85 -14.73 -13.66
CA VAL A 94 6.80 -15.98 -12.87
C VAL A 94 5.43 -16.16 -12.22
N LYS A 95 4.86 -15.09 -11.67
CA LYS A 95 3.54 -15.09 -11.05
C LYS A 95 2.44 -15.42 -12.06
N GLN A 96 2.51 -14.88 -13.27
CA GLN A 96 1.58 -15.21 -14.34
C GLN A 96 1.64 -16.70 -14.68
N LEU A 97 2.82 -17.27 -14.89
CA LEU A 97 2.97 -18.71 -15.14
C LEU A 97 2.49 -19.57 -13.97
N ALA A 98 2.66 -19.11 -12.73
CA ALA A 98 2.15 -19.80 -11.55
C ALA A 98 0.62 -19.87 -11.57
N ILE A 99 -0.05 -18.76 -11.89
CA ILE A 99 -1.51 -18.68 -12.00
C ILE A 99 -2.01 -19.58 -13.14
N GLU A 100 -1.37 -19.55 -14.30
CA GLU A 100 -1.69 -20.43 -15.44
C GLU A 100 -1.52 -21.91 -15.09
N ALA A 101 -0.61 -22.23 -14.18
CA ALA A 101 -0.41 -23.57 -13.65
C ALA A 101 -1.37 -23.95 -12.49
N GLY A 102 -2.33 -23.08 -12.15
CA GLY A 102 -3.35 -23.33 -11.13
C GLY A 102 -2.94 -22.99 -9.70
N TYR A 103 -1.86 -22.22 -9.50
CA TYR A 103 -1.52 -21.68 -8.19
C TYR A 103 -2.29 -20.39 -7.91
N GLU A 104 -2.65 -20.17 -6.65
CA GLU A 104 -3.38 -18.98 -6.22
C GLU A 104 -2.56 -18.15 -5.23
N SER A 105 -2.79 -16.85 -5.26
CA SER A 105 -2.19 -15.89 -4.33
C SER A 105 -2.65 -16.17 -2.90
N PRO A 106 -1.73 -16.31 -1.93
CA PRO A 106 -2.08 -16.49 -0.52
C PRO A 106 -2.38 -15.16 0.19
N LEU A 107 -2.35 -14.03 -0.52
CA LEU A 107 -2.50 -12.71 0.10
C LEU A 107 -3.95 -12.44 0.49
N GLU A 108 -4.10 -11.76 1.62
CA GLU A 108 -5.39 -11.22 2.03
C GLU A 108 -5.81 -10.06 1.10
N THR A 109 -7.00 -10.18 0.53
CA THR A 109 -7.54 -9.22 -0.43
C THR A 109 -8.58 -8.32 0.22
N VAL A 110 -9.01 -7.30 -0.53
CA VAL A 110 -10.28 -6.63 -0.20
C VAL A 110 -11.46 -7.53 -0.59
N SER A 111 -12.60 -7.32 0.05
CA SER A 111 -13.90 -7.91 -0.31
C SER A 111 -14.89 -6.82 -0.70
N VAL A 112 -15.90 -7.18 -1.48
CA VAL A 112 -16.99 -6.29 -1.89
C VAL A 112 -18.29 -6.85 -1.33
N ASP A 113 -19.04 -6.02 -0.62
CA ASP A 113 -20.43 -6.26 -0.28
C ASP A 113 -21.28 -5.96 -1.52
N GLU A 114 -21.75 -7.02 -2.16
CA GLU A 114 -22.50 -6.96 -3.41
C GLU A 114 -23.86 -6.28 -3.21
N THR A 115 -24.45 -6.33 -2.00
CA THR A 115 -25.75 -5.70 -1.70
C THR A 115 -25.66 -4.18 -1.54
N LEU A 116 -24.46 -3.67 -1.22
CA LEU A 116 -24.18 -2.25 -1.05
C LEU A 116 -23.48 -1.64 -2.27
N CYS A 117 -23.01 -2.46 -3.21
CA CYS A 117 -22.28 -2.01 -4.38
C CYS A 117 -23.23 -1.43 -5.44
N SER A 118 -22.93 -0.23 -5.95
CA SER A 118 -23.71 0.39 -7.04
C SER A 118 -23.13 0.20 -8.44
N GLY A 119 -22.08 -0.60 -8.59
CA GLY A 119 -21.44 -0.80 -9.89
C GLY A 119 -20.75 0.44 -10.49
N CYS A 120 -20.52 1.52 -9.73
CA CYS A 120 -20.04 2.80 -10.28
C CYS A 120 -18.61 2.79 -10.87
N GLY A 121 -17.79 1.77 -10.60
CA GLY A 121 -16.46 1.60 -11.19
C GLY A 121 -15.33 2.49 -10.63
N ILE A 122 -15.57 3.31 -9.60
CA ILE A 122 -14.52 4.17 -9.01
C ILE A 122 -13.35 3.33 -8.47
N CYS A 123 -13.64 2.18 -7.86
CA CYS A 123 -12.65 1.25 -7.35
C CYS A 123 -11.74 0.67 -8.45
N VAL A 124 -12.31 0.40 -9.64
CA VAL A 124 -11.59 -0.08 -10.83
C VAL A 124 -10.57 0.98 -11.26
N MET A 125 -11.00 2.23 -11.37
CA MET A 125 -10.13 3.35 -11.78
C MET A 125 -9.06 3.67 -10.72
N ALA A 126 -9.39 3.50 -9.45
CA ALA A 126 -8.47 3.78 -8.34
C ALA A 126 -7.41 2.68 -8.15
N CYS A 127 -7.70 1.44 -8.58
CA CYS A 127 -6.83 0.30 -8.32
C CYS A 127 -5.52 0.38 -9.13
N PRO A 128 -4.35 0.40 -8.47
CA PRO A 128 -3.07 0.44 -9.18
C PRO A 128 -2.60 -0.90 -9.75
N TYR A 129 -3.35 -1.96 -9.47
CA TYR A 129 -3.05 -3.33 -9.87
C TYR A 129 -4.08 -3.91 -10.83
N GLU A 130 -5.10 -3.13 -11.20
CA GLU A 130 -6.19 -3.59 -12.08
C GLU A 130 -6.85 -4.88 -11.56
N ALA A 131 -6.92 -4.97 -10.23
CA ALA A 131 -7.45 -6.13 -9.51
C ALA A 131 -8.96 -6.06 -9.29
N LEU A 132 -9.64 -4.99 -9.73
CA LEU A 132 -11.09 -4.90 -9.65
C LEU A 132 -11.68 -4.75 -11.05
N HIS A 133 -12.79 -5.41 -11.30
CA HIS A 133 -13.55 -5.37 -12.54
C HIS A 133 -15.05 -5.38 -12.23
N LEU A 134 -15.86 -4.84 -13.15
CA LEU A 134 -17.32 -4.86 -13.02
C LEU A 134 -17.87 -6.11 -13.72
N VAL A 135 -18.81 -6.79 -13.06
CA VAL A 135 -19.44 -8.01 -13.55
C VAL A 135 -20.94 -7.94 -13.29
N GLU A 136 -21.71 -8.50 -14.21
CA GLU A 136 -23.14 -8.72 -14.00
C GLU A 136 -23.33 -9.98 -13.17
N LYS A 137 -24.06 -9.87 -12.06
CA LYS A 137 -24.41 -10.99 -11.18
C LYS A 137 -25.87 -10.92 -10.79
N GLU A 138 -26.47 -12.08 -10.58
CA GLU A 138 -27.79 -12.17 -9.98
C GLU A 138 -27.67 -11.98 -8.47
N ILE A 139 -28.26 -10.90 -7.94
CA ILE A 139 -28.28 -10.53 -6.52
C ILE A 139 -29.73 -10.38 -6.11
N GLU A 140 -30.15 -11.14 -5.10
CA GLU A 140 -31.53 -11.12 -4.58
C GLU A 140 -32.62 -11.34 -5.66
N GLY A 141 -32.29 -12.03 -6.76
CA GLY A 141 -33.22 -12.35 -7.85
C GLY A 141 -33.29 -11.30 -8.96
N GLU A 142 -32.46 -10.26 -8.91
CA GLU A 142 -32.29 -9.27 -9.96
C GLU A 142 -30.86 -9.28 -10.51
N MET A 143 -30.71 -9.01 -11.81
CA MET A 143 -29.38 -8.84 -12.40
C MET A 143 -28.86 -7.44 -12.07
N ASP A 144 -27.74 -7.37 -11.37
CA ASP A 144 -27.09 -6.12 -11.01
C ASP A 144 -25.62 -6.11 -11.45
N LEU A 145 -25.05 -4.92 -11.56
CA LEU A 145 -23.66 -4.70 -11.92
C LEU A 145 -22.85 -4.43 -10.65
N VAL A 146 -21.95 -5.35 -10.29
CA VAL A 146 -21.14 -5.23 -9.08
C VAL A 146 -19.64 -5.31 -9.36
N SER A 147 -18.84 -4.80 -8.43
CA SER A 147 -17.40 -4.93 -8.50
C SER A 147 -16.97 -6.30 -7.95
N GLU A 148 -16.13 -6.99 -8.69
CA GLU A 148 -15.44 -8.21 -8.26
C GLU A 148 -13.95 -7.98 -8.13
N VAL A 149 -13.28 -8.77 -7.29
CA VAL A 149 -11.84 -8.66 -6.99
C VAL A 149 -11.11 -9.87 -7.54
N ASP A 150 -10.12 -9.64 -8.40
CA ASP A 150 -9.13 -10.63 -8.79
C ASP A 150 -8.11 -10.79 -7.64
N ALA A 151 -8.26 -11.90 -6.89
CA ALA A 151 -7.41 -12.21 -5.75
C ALA A 151 -5.94 -12.42 -6.13
N ASN A 152 -5.66 -12.81 -7.38
CA ASN A 152 -4.29 -13.00 -7.85
C ASN A 152 -3.60 -11.67 -8.16
N LYS A 153 -4.33 -10.57 -8.38
CA LYS A 153 -3.75 -9.23 -8.60
C LYS A 153 -3.79 -8.34 -7.37
N CYS A 154 -4.75 -8.53 -6.48
CA CYS A 154 -4.95 -7.66 -5.33
C CYS A 154 -3.81 -7.80 -4.31
N LEU A 155 -3.23 -6.66 -3.89
CA LEU A 155 -2.21 -6.61 -2.84
C LEU A 155 -2.69 -5.98 -1.52
N GLY A 156 -4.01 -5.82 -1.34
CA GLY A 156 -4.59 -5.39 -0.06
C GLY A 156 -4.28 -3.94 0.37
N CYS A 157 -3.85 -3.06 -0.55
CA CYS A 157 -3.41 -1.69 -0.23
C CYS A 157 -4.52 -0.76 0.31
N GLY A 158 -5.79 -1.10 0.10
CA GLY A 158 -6.93 -0.37 0.67
C GLY A 158 -7.31 0.96 -0.03
N ILE A 159 -6.70 1.31 -1.16
CA ILE A 159 -7.07 2.54 -1.90
C ILE A 159 -8.55 2.51 -2.31
N CYS A 160 -9.06 1.37 -2.77
CA CYS A 160 -10.45 1.19 -3.18
C CYS A 160 -11.43 1.26 -2.00
N VAL A 161 -11.04 0.80 -0.81
CA VAL A 161 -11.82 0.95 0.44
C VAL A 161 -12.08 2.44 0.70
N ALA A 162 -11.05 3.27 0.52
CA ALA A 162 -11.12 4.72 0.70
C ALA A 162 -11.70 5.49 -0.48
N ALA A 163 -12.04 4.81 -1.58
CA ALA A 163 -12.59 5.41 -2.80
C ALA A 163 -14.06 5.02 -2.99
N CYS A 164 -14.53 3.96 -2.34
CA CYS A 164 -15.91 3.51 -2.43
C CYS A 164 -16.85 4.50 -1.71
N PRO A 165 -17.72 5.21 -2.42
CA PRO A 165 -18.62 6.20 -1.81
C PRO A 165 -19.70 5.55 -0.93
N LEU A 166 -20.02 4.28 -1.17
CA LEU A 166 -21.02 3.54 -0.43
C LEU A 166 -20.44 2.76 0.75
N GLY A 167 -19.10 2.66 0.86
CA GLY A 167 -18.47 1.83 1.88
C GLY A 167 -18.61 0.31 1.65
N ALA A 168 -18.98 -0.10 0.44
CA ALA A 168 -19.17 -1.51 0.05
C ALA A 168 -17.87 -2.34 0.01
N ILE A 169 -16.70 -1.70 0.00
CA ILE A 169 -15.41 -2.42 -0.08
C ILE A 169 -14.76 -2.42 1.30
N SER A 170 -14.32 -3.58 1.77
CA SER A 170 -13.65 -3.73 3.06
C SER A 170 -12.42 -4.62 2.97
N ARG A 171 -11.56 -4.57 3.99
CA ARG A 171 -10.49 -5.53 4.21
C ARG A 171 -10.32 -5.69 5.72
N PRO A 172 -10.22 -6.92 6.26
CA PRO A 172 -10.03 -7.13 7.68
C PRO A 172 -8.84 -6.34 8.24
N GLY A 173 -8.96 -5.83 9.46
CA GLY A 173 -7.96 -5.01 10.15
C GLY A 173 -7.90 -3.55 9.70
N ILE A 174 -8.46 -3.20 8.54
CA ILE A 174 -8.44 -1.83 7.99
C ILE A 174 -9.76 -1.42 7.32
N SER A 175 -10.89 -1.99 7.73
CA SER A 175 -12.21 -1.51 7.33
C SER A 175 -12.46 -0.08 7.84
N ASN A 176 -13.45 0.62 7.29
CA ASN A 176 -13.77 1.97 7.75
C ASN A 176 -14.15 1.97 9.25
N GLN A 177 -14.91 0.96 9.70
CA GLN A 177 -15.32 0.85 11.10
C GLN A 177 -14.13 0.57 12.03
N GLU A 178 -13.24 -0.35 11.67
CA GLU A 178 -12.06 -0.68 12.49
C GLU A 178 -11.09 0.49 12.63
N VAL A 179 -10.88 1.27 11.55
CA VAL A 179 -10.03 2.46 11.60
C VAL A 179 -10.68 3.55 12.45
N VAL A 180 -11.98 3.79 12.28
CA VAL A 180 -12.71 4.81 13.05
C VAL A 180 -12.79 4.46 14.54
N ALA A 181 -12.95 3.18 14.89
CA ALA A 181 -12.96 2.73 16.28
C ALA A 181 -11.64 2.97 17.02
N GLN A 182 -10.54 3.23 16.30
CA GLN A 182 -9.25 3.58 16.89
C GLN A 182 -9.07 5.08 17.14
N ILE A 183 -10.01 5.92 16.69
CA ILE A 183 -10.02 7.39 16.85
C ILE A 183 -10.60 7.73 18.23
N GLU A 184 -9.97 7.23 19.29
CA GLU A 184 -10.27 7.59 20.67
C GLU A 184 -8.96 7.98 21.37
N VAL A 185 -8.94 9.17 21.95
CA VAL A 185 -7.77 9.74 22.64
C VAL A 185 -8.22 10.30 24.00
N PRO A 186 -7.60 9.86 25.12
CA PRO A 186 -7.91 10.35 26.45
C PRO A 186 -7.81 11.89 26.56
N THR A 187 -8.60 12.46 27.46
CA THR A 187 -8.65 13.92 27.66
C THR A 187 -7.80 14.27 28.89
N ASP A 188 -6.63 14.89 28.68
CA ASP A 188 -5.73 15.28 29.77
C ASP A 188 -5.10 16.67 29.60
N GLY A 189 -5.84 17.61 29.01
CA GLY A 189 -5.40 19.00 28.80
C GLY A 189 -4.36 19.22 27.69
N ALA A 190 -3.55 18.22 27.36
CA ALA A 190 -2.63 18.23 26.23
C ALA A 190 -3.36 18.26 24.87
N PRO A 191 -2.71 18.74 23.79
CA PRO A 191 -3.22 18.60 22.44
C PRO A 191 -3.37 17.13 22.04
N ARG A 192 -4.54 16.76 21.50
CA ARG A 192 -4.85 15.41 21.03
C ARG A 192 -4.54 15.26 19.55
N LEU A 193 -3.71 14.29 19.21
CA LEU A 193 -3.23 14.05 17.85
C LEU A 193 -3.53 12.62 17.41
N ILE A 194 -4.15 12.45 16.24
CA ILE A 194 -4.17 11.18 15.53
C ILE A 194 -3.06 11.18 14.48
N THR A 195 -2.23 10.14 14.47
CA THR A 195 -1.20 9.92 13.47
C THR A 195 -1.49 8.66 12.68
N PHE A 196 -1.98 8.82 11.45
CA PHE A 196 -2.14 7.72 10.51
C PHE A 196 -0.80 7.43 9.82
N VAL A 197 -0.23 6.25 10.03
CA VAL A 197 1.10 5.90 9.51
C VAL A 197 1.04 4.77 8.50
N CYS A 198 1.57 5.03 7.30
CA CYS A 198 1.77 4.00 6.27
C CYS A 198 2.83 2.98 6.74
N ASP A 199 2.49 1.69 6.76
CA ASP A 199 3.37 0.62 7.22
C ASP A 199 4.71 0.52 6.46
N TRP A 200 4.77 1.09 5.26
CA TRP A 200 5.96 1.08 4.40
C TRP A 200 6.78 2.38 4.39
N CYS A 201 6.30 3.48 5.00
CA CYS A 201 7.03 4.75 4.94
C CYS A 201 8.19 4.83 5.92
N LEU A 202 8.06 4.20 7.10
CA LEU A 202 9.13 4.09 8.08
C LEU A 202 9.98 2.85 7.79
N ARG A 203 11.29 3.02 7.60
CA ARG A 203 12.21 1.91 7.25
C ARG A 203 13.07 1.43 8.41
N ALA A 204 13.21 2.22 9.47
CA ALA A 204 13.97 1.87 10.66
C ALA A 204 13.00 1.46 11.76
N ASP A 205 13.26 0.33 12.43
CA ASP A 205 12.46 -0.13 13.56
C ASP A 205 12.48 0.86 14.73
N ASP A 206 13.57 1.63 14.86
CA ASP A 206 13.70 2.72 15.82
C ASP A 206 12.66 3.83 15.58
N ASP A 207 12.34 4.14 14.32
CA ASP A 207 11.33 5.17 13.99
C ASP A 207 9.92 4.71 14.35
N VAL A 208 9.64 3.42 14.16
CA VAL A 208 8.36 2.79 14.55
C VAL A 208 8.24 2.78 16.07
N SER A 209 9.26 2.25 16.75
CA SER A 209 9.32 2.17 18.22
C SER A 209 9.21 3.54 18.86
N LEU A 210 9.82 4.56 18.25
CA LEU A 210 9.71 5.93 18.71
C LEU A 210 8.27 6.44 18.60
N LEU A 211 7.64 6.25 17.43
CA LEU A 211 6.28 6.73 17.20
C LEU A 211 5.30 6.07 18.18
N GLU A 212 5.50 4.79 18.49
CA GLU A 212 4.72 4.02 19.48
C GLU A 212 5.02 4.42 20.95
N SER A 213 6.13 5.11 21.20
CA SER A 213 6.53 5.57 22.55
C SER A 213 5.95 6.93 22.95
N TYR A 214 5.26 7.62 22.03
CA TYR A 214 4.60 8.88 22.37
C TYR A 214 3.51 8.67 23.45
N PRO A 215 3.23 9.69 24.28
CA PRO A 215 2.21 9.58 25.31
C PRO A 215 0.80 9.42 24.72
N ASP A 216 -0.15 8.97 25.54
CA ASP A 216 -1.52 8.59 25.12
C ASP A 216 -2.31 9.69 24.40
N ASN A 217 -1.89 10.96 24.49
CA ASN A 217 -2.49 12.07 23.73
C ASN A 217 -2.13 12.03 22.23
N VAL A 218 -1.16 11.20 21.82
CA VAL A 218 -0.83 10.90 20.43
C VAL A 218 -1.21 9.46 20.14
N ARG A 219 -2.22 9.26 19.32
CA ARG A 219 -2.68 7.92 18.93
C ARG A 219 -2.21 7.59 17.51
N VAL A 220 -1.39 6.56 17.44
CA VAL A 220 -0.86 6.02 16.18
C VAL A 220 -1.82 4.99 15.62
N ILE A 221 -2.20 5.12 14.35
CA ILE A 221 -3.04 4.17 13.63
C ILE A 221 -2.28 3.70 12.39
N HIS A 222 -1.92 2.41 12.39
CA HIS A 222 -1.25 1.77 11.28
C HIS A 222 -2.20 1.49 10.12
N ILE A 223 -1.74 1.81 8.92
CA ILE A 223 -2.46 1.54 7.67
C ILE A 223 -1.49 0.97 6.64
N PRO A 224 -1.93 0.07 5.75
CA PRO A 224 -1.05 -0.50 4.74
C PRO A 224 -0.51 0.60 3.81
N CYS A 225 -1.32 1.62 3.51
CA CYS A 225 -0.90 2.68 2.59
C CYS A 225 -1.60 3.99 2.93
N SER A 226 -0.90 5.13 2.78
CA SER A 226 -1.54 6.45 2.92
C SER A 226 -2.72 6.65 1.96
N GLY A 227 -2.73 5.99 0.81
CA GLY A 227 -3.88 6.02 -0.13
C GLY A 227 -5.18 5.43 0.43
N ARG A 228 -5.10 4.62 1.51
CA ARG A 228 -6.24 4.11 2.29
C ARG A 228 -6.90 5.19 3.15
N ILE A 229 -6.27 6.34 3.37
CA ILE A 229 -6.91 7.43 4.09
C ILE A 229 -8.02 8.05 3.24
N ASP A 230 -9.19 8.11 3.85
CA ASP A 230 -10.33 8.89 3.38
C ASP A 230 -10.30 10.25 4.11
N PRO A 231 -10.37 11.40 3.41
CA PRO A 231 -10.55 12.71 4.03
C PRO A 231 -11.65 12.76 5.10
N GLN A 232 -12.70 11.94 4.97
CA GLN A 232 -13.76 11.83 5.98
C GLN A 232 -13.24 11.36 7.34
N MET A 233 -12.19 10.53 7.39
CA MET A 233 -11.58 10.09 8.64
C MET A 233 -10.88 11.24 9.37
N ALA A 234 -10.20 12.13 8.64
CA ALA A 234 -9.60 13.32 9.22
C ALA A 234 -10.68 14.27 9.76
N LEU A 235 -11.76 14.47 9.01
CA LEU A 235 -12.91 15.27 9.43
C LEU A 235 -13.60 14.69 10.67
N LEU A 236 -13.80 13.37 10.71
CA LEU A 236 -14.41 12.69 11.85
C LEU A 236 -13.54 12.81 13.09
N ALA A 237 -12.22 12.64 12.97
CA ALA A 237 -11.30 12.84 14.09
C ALA A 237 -11.42 14.25 14.67
N LEU A 238 -11.35 15.29 13.83
CA LEU A 238 -11.52 16.68 14.29
C LEU A 238 -12.89 16.89 14.96
N ARG A 239 -13.96 16.33 14.40
CA ARG A 239 -15.32 16.42 14.96
C ARG A 239 -15.44 15.72 16.33
N SER A 240 -14.71 14.64 16.56
CA SER A 240 -14.62 13.94 17.84
C SER A 240 -13.78 14.70 18.89
N GLY A 241 -13.32 15.90 18.56
CA GLY A 241 -12.56 16.79 19.43
C GLY A 241 -11.05 16.54 19.42
N ILE A 242 -10.55 15.70 18.51
CA ILE A 242 -9.11 15.60 18.27
C ILE A 242 -8.63 16.96 17.77
N ASP A 243 -7.52 17.45 18.33
CA ASP A 243 -6.99 18.77 18.01
C ASP A 243 -6.24 18.75 16.66
N GLY A 244 -5.67 17.62 16.23
CA GLY A 244 -5.07 17.52 14.89
C GLY A 244 -4.93 16.11 14.35
N VAL A 245 -4.69 16.04 13.04
CA VAL A 245 -4.52 14.80 12.27
C VAL A 245 -3.25 14.90 11.43
N LEU A 246 -2.34 13.96 11.65
CA LEU A 246 -1.13 13.78 10.87
C LEU A 246 -1.27 12.51 10.02
N VAL A 247 -1.04 12.62 8.72
CA VAL A 247 -1.00 11.46 7.81
C VAL A 247 0.43 11.32 7.32
N CYS A 248 1.03 10.14 7.49
CA CYS A 248 2.39 9.83 7.07
C CYS A 248 2.36 8.84 5.90
N GLY A 249 3.04 9.18 4.80
CA GLY A 249 3.16 8.32 3.62
C GLY A 249 4.59 8.27 3.09
N CYS A 250 4.86 7.38 2.14
CA CYS A 250 6.15 7.32 1.46
C CYS A 250 6.42 8.62 0.68
N ALA A 251 7.69 8.95 0.43
CA ALA A 251 8.07 10.01 -0.51
C ALA A 251 7.50 9.77 -1.93
N PRO A 252 7.30 10.84 -2.73
CA PRO A 252 6.95 10.71 -4.15
C PRO A 252 7.92 9.78 -4.89
N GLY A 253 7.38 8.85 -5.67
CA GLY A 253 8.19 7.85 -6.40
C GLY A 253 8.65 6.65 -5.56
N GLU A 254 8.45 6.66 -4.23
CA GLU A 254 8.86 5.56 -3.35
C GLU A 254 7.70 4.71 -2.81
N CYS A 255 6.48 4.92 -3.33
CA CYS A 255 5.30 4.26 -2.83
C CYS A 255 5.36 2.73 -3.02
N HIS A 256 5.21 1.98 -1.92
CA HIS A 256 5.20 0.53 -1.97
C HIS A 256 4.06 -0.04 -2.84
N TYR A 257 2.92 0.66 -2.92
CA TYR A 257 1.76 0.25 -3.72
C TYR A 257 1.57 1.09 -4.99
N LYS A 258 2.68 1.45 -5.66
CA LYS A 258 2.79 2.24 -6.89
C LYS A 258 2.33 3.70 -6.79
N ARG A 259 1.11 3.98 -6.33
CA ARG A 259 0.51 5.34 -6.39
C ARG A 259 -0.27 5.78 -5.14
N GLY A 260 -0.27 5.03 -4.05
CA GLY A 260 -1.04 5.39 -2.85
C GLY A 260 -0.65 6.74 -2.24
N THR A 261 0.64 7.07 -2.15
CA THR A 261 1.11 8.41 -1.73
C THR A 261 0.56 9.52 -2.61
N TYR A 262 0.57 9.32 -3.94
CA TYR A 262 0.06 10.31 -4.88
C TYR A 262 -1.43 10.55 -4.67
N VAL A 263 -2.21 9.47 -4.53
CA VAL A 263 -3.65 9.55 -4.22
C VAL A 263 -3.90 10.31 -2.91
N SER A 264 -3.14 10.00 -1.85
CA SER A 264 -3.23 10.71 -0.56
C SER A 264 -2.89 12.20 -0.69
N SER A 265 -1.84 12.54 -1.43
CA SER A 265 -1.46 13.94 -1.68
C SER A 265 -2.58 14.71 -2.36
N CYS A 266 -3.21 14.14 -3.39
CA CYS A 266 -4.36 14.75 -4.06
C CYS A 266 -5.55 14.94 -3.12
N LYS A 267 -5.90 13.90 -2.34
CA LYS A 267 -7.02 13.92 -1.38
C LYS A 267 -6.85 14.99 -0.30
N ILE A 268 -5.68 15.04 0.34
CA ILE A 268 -5.42 16.01 1.42
C ILE A 268 -5.26 17.42 0.87
N SER A 269 -4.65 17.60 -0.31
CA SER A 269 -4.57 18.91 -0.96
C SER A 269 -5.96 19.46 -1.30
N LEU A 270 -6.88 18.59 -1.76
CA LEU A 270 -8.26 18.97 -2.01
C LEU A 270 -8.99 19.34 -0.72
N LEU A 271 -8.83 18.55 0.35
CA LEU A 271 -9.40 18.84 1.67
C LEU A 271 -8.94 20.21 2.19
N ASN A 272 -7.63 20.50 2.11
CA ASN A 272 -7.09 21.77 2.57
C ASN A 272 -7.65 22.96 1.77
N ARG A 273 -7.79 22.83 0.45
CA ARG A 273 -8.45 23.85 -0.37
C ARG A 273 -9.91 24.08 0.03
N MET A 274 -10.64 23.02 0.39
CA MET A 274 -12.01 23.15 0.89
C MET A 274 -12.04 23.88 2.24
N PHE A 275 -11.11 23.57 3.14
CA PHE A 275 -10.99 24.29 4.42
C PHE A 275 -10.68 25.77 4.23
N ASP A 276 -9.78 26.12 3.31
CA ASP A 276 -9.47 27.51 3.00
C ASP A 276 -10.72 28.26 2.49
N GLN A 277 -11.52 27.64 1.61
CA GLN A 277 -12.77 28.22 1.11
C GLN A 277 -13.82 28.44 2.19
N MET A 278 -13.83 27.59 3.22
CA MET A 278 -14.74 27.68 4.37
C MET A 278 -14.19 28.56 5.49
N ASN A 279 -12.99 29.14 5.32
CA ASN A 279 -12.27 29.90 6.35
C ASN A 279 -12.06 29.10 7.65
N VAL A 280 -11.84 27.79 7.52
CA VAL A 280 -11.47 26.87 8.60
C VAL A 280 -10.10 26.22 8.35
N GLY A 281 -9.38 26.68 7.32
CA GLY A 281 -8.01 26.26 7.01
C GLY A 281 -7.04 26.71 8.09
N ASP A 282 -6.74 25.81 9.01
CA ASP A 282 -5.96 26.10 10.22
C ASP A 282 -4.85 25.07 10.44
N GLY A 283 -4.36 24.42 9.38
CA GLY A 283 -3.19 23.54 9.44
C GLY A 283 -3.31 22.31 10.36
N ARG A 284 -4.50 22.02 10.91
CA ARG A 284 -4.75 20.87 11.80
C ARG A 284 -4.75 19.52 11.09
N VAL A 285 -4.82 19.49 9.76
CA VAL A 285 -4.65 18.27 8.95
C VAL A 285 -3.41 18.41 8.09
N ARG A 286 -2.43 17.54 8.29
CA ARG A 286 -1.16 17.57 7.55
C ARG A 286 -0.84 16.22 6.92
N PHE A 287 -0.25 16.26 5.73
CA PHE A 287 0.30 15.09 5.07
C PHE A 287 1.82 15.21 4.97
N VAL A 288 2.52 14.29 5.62
CA VAL A 288 3.99 14.20 5.66
C VAL A 288 4.43 13.06 4.78
N GLN A 289 5.45 13.33 3.95
CA GLN A 289 6.00 12.37 3.01
C GLN A 289 7.43 12.02 3.44
N ILE A 290 7.64 10.76 3.81
CA ILE A 290 8.87 10.25 4.40
C ILE A 290 9.57 9.35 3.38
N GLY A 291 10.78 9.75 3.00
CA GLY A 291 11.63 9.03 2.07
C GLY A 291 12.56 8.03 2.74
N THR A 292 13.21 7.23 1.91
CA THR A 292 14.12 6.14 2.33
C THR A 292 15.32 6.63 3.16
N GLN A 293 15.71 7.90 2.99
CA GLN A 293 16.86 8.50 3.68
C GLN A 293 16.48 9.36 4.89
N ASP A 294 15.19 9.57 5.14
CA ASP A 294 14.69 10.52 6.14
C ASP A 294 14.57 9.89 7.54
N ARG A 295 15.57 9.10 7.95
CA ARG A 295 15.54 8.41 9.26
C ARG A 295 15.43 9.41 10.40
N GLY A 296 14.61 9.10 11.40
CA GLY A 296 14.38 9.96 12.56
C GLY A 296 13.47 11.16 12.30
N CYS A 297 13.04 11.41 11.05
CA CYS A 297 12.23 12.59 10.73
C CYS A 297 10.86 12.56 11.42
N ILE A 298 10.33 11.37 11.70
CA ILE A 298 9.01 11.19 12.29
C ILE A 298 8.88 11.90 13.64
N ARG A 299 9.96 11.94 14.43
CA ARG A 299 10.02 12.70 15.69
C ARG A 299 9.72 14.16 15.45
N THR A 300 10.51 14.76 14.56
CA THR A 300 10.46 16.17 14.25
C THR A 300 9.07 16.57 13.74
N GLU A 301 8.46 15.73 12.92
CA GLU A 301 7.15 15.99 12.33
C GLU A 301 6.01 15.91 13.36
N VAL A 302 6.07 14.93 14.27
CA VAL A 302 5.08 14.79 15.35
C VAL A 302 5.25 15.92 16.38
N ASP A 303 6.48 16.20 16.81
CA ASP A 303 6.77 17.26 17.78
C ASP A 303 6.35 18.63 17.23
N ALA A 304 6.70 18.93 15.97
CA ALA A 304 6.29 20.18 15.31
C ALA A 304 4.77 20.30 15.16
N MET A 305 4.06 19.17 14.98
CA MET A 305 2.60 19.16 14.96
C MET A 305 2.03 19.45 16.36
N LEU A 306 2.57 18.84 17.41
CA LEU A 306 2.12 19.06 18.78
C LEU A 306 2.35 20.50 19.25
N GLU A 307 3.53 21.06 18.97
CA GLU A 307 3.86 22.46 19.27
C GLU A 307 2.89 23.41 18.56
N TYR A 308 2.59 23.14 17.29
CA TYR A 308 1.61 23.90 16.53
C TYR A 308 0.21 23.85 17.16
N LEU A 309 -0.25 22.65 17.54
CA LEU A 309 -1.58 22.47 18.13
C LEU A 309 -1.69 23.11 19.52
N ALA A 310 -0.62 23.09 20.31
CA ALA A 310 -0.57 23.79 21.59
C ALA A 310 -0.78 25.30 21.41
N ALA A 311 -0.01 25.92 20.50
CA ALA A 311 -0.14 27.34 20.18
C ALA A 311 -1.52 27.69 19.59
N TRP A 312 -2.08 26.83 18.74
CA TRP A 312 -3.44 27.00 18.19
C TRP A 312 -4.49 26.99 19.30
N LYS A 313 -4.39 26.07 20.26
CA LYS A 313 -5.35 25.91 21.36
C LYS A 313 -5.31 27.08 22.37
N GLU A 314 -4.14 27.67 22.58
CA GLU A 314 -3.98 28.89 23.39
C GLU A 314 -4.58 30.14 22.73
N ALA A 315 -4.71 30.15 21.39
CA ALA A 315 -5.21 31.28 20.62
C ALA A 315 -6.75 31.27 20.40
N GLN A 316 -7.44 30.19 20.76
CA GLN A 316 -8.90 30.05 20.70
C GLN A 316 -9.58 30.55 21.98
#